data_AF-A0A660U5L7-F1
#
_entry.id   AF-A0A660U5L7-F1
#
_cell.length_a   1.000
_cell.length_b   1.000
_cell.length_c   1.000
_cell.angle_alpha   90.00
_cell.angle_beta   90.00
_cell.angle_gamma   90.00
#
_symmetry.space_group_name_H-M   'P 1'
#
loop_
_entity.id
_entity.type
_entity.pdbx_description
1 polymer ?
#
loop_
_entity_poly.entity_id
_entity_poly.type
_entity_poly.pdbx_seq_one_letter_code
_entity_poly.pdbx_strand_id
1 'polypeptide(L)'
;MKGLMERAGILIEALPYIRKFRGKTIVIKYGGAAMVQDDLKESVIQDVVLLKYVGMNPVIVHGGGPMISEMMRRLGKEAVFVNGLRVTDEE
;
A
#
# COMPACT_ATOMS: atom_id res chain seq x y z
N MET A 1 19.05 8.05 27.31
CA MET A 1 18.02 7.47 28.20
C MET A 1 16.60 7.99 27.93
N LYS A 2 16.37 9.31 27.85
CA LYS A 2 15.01 9.89 27.68
C LYS A 2 14.25 9.37 26.45
N GLY A 3 14.89 9.33 25.27
CA GLY A 3 14.24 8.83 24.04
C GLY A 3 13.97 7.32 23.99
N LEU A 4 14.67 6.50 24.78
CA LEU A 4 14.37 5.06 24.87
C LEU A 4 13.08 4.83 25.67
N MET A 5 12.91 5.54 26.78
CA MET A 5 11.70 5.45 27.62
C MET A 5 10.47 5.94 26.87
N GLU A 6 10.63 6.99 26.05
CA GLU A 6 9.58 7.49 25.16
C GLU A 6 9.17 6.45 24.12
N ARG A 7 10.12 5.86 23.38
CA ARG A 7 9.83 4.80 22.41
C ARG A 7 9.16 3.58 23.06
N ALA A 8 9.61 3.18 24.24
CA ALA A 8 8.98 2.10 24.99
C ALA A 8 7.53 2.44 25.37
N GLY A 9 7.27 3.69 25.80
CA GLY A 9 5.92 4.18 26.09
C GLY A 9 5.00 4.10 24.87
N ILE A 10 5.46 4.56 23.71
CA ILE A 10 4.70 4.49 22.44
C ILE A 10 4.35 3.04 22.08
N LEU A 11 5.30 2.11 22.22
CA LEU A 11 5.04 0.70 21.95
C LEU A 11 4.03 0.10 22.92
N ILE A 12 4.09 0.45 24.21
CA ILE A 12 3.11 0.01 25.22
C ILE A 12 1.71 0.50 24.86
N GLU A 13 1.57 1.75 24.43
CA GLU A 13 0.29 2.32 23.97
C GLU A 13 -0.24 1.66 22.69
N ALA A 14 0.65 1.14 21.84
CA ALA A 14 0.29 0.41 20.63
C ALA A 14 -0.17 -1.04 20.89
N LEU A 15 0.26 -1.67 21.99
CA LEU A 15 -0.02 -3.08 22.30
C LEU A 15 -1.52 -3.46 22.29
N PRO A 16 -2.45 -2.65 22.84
CA PRO A 16 -3.88 -2.94 22.76
C PRO A 16 -4.38 -3.07 21.32
N TYR A 17 -3.90 -2.22 20.40
CA TYR A 17 -4.27 -2.27 18.99
C TYR A 17 -3.71 -3.52 18.31
N ILE A 18 -2.44 -3.84 18.55
CA ILE A 18 -1.80 -5.06 18.04
C ILE A 18 -2.59 -6.29 18.48
N ARG A 19 -2.93 -6.39 19.77
CA ARG A 19 -3.71 -7.50 20.33
C ARG A 19 -5.09 -7.60 19.69
N LYS A 20 -5.77 -6.47 19.46
CA LYS A 20 -7.10 -6.42 18.84
C LYS A 20 -7.11 -7.00 17.42
N PHE A 21 -6.07 -6.77 16.63
CA PHE A 21 -5.99 -7.18 15.22
C PHE A 21 -5.12 -8.41 14.97
N ARG A 22 -4.49 -8.97 16.00
CA ARG A 22 -3.71 -10.21 15.88
C ARG A 22 -4.57 -11.34 15.29
N GLY A 23 -4.01 -12.03 14.29
CA GLY A 23 -4.65 -13.10 13.53
C GLY A 23 -5.72 -12.63 12.52
N LYS A 24 -6.08 -11.35 12.50
CA LYS A 24 -7.08 -10.81 11.56
C LYS A 24 -6.46 -10.57 10.18
N THR A 25 -7.29 -10.72 9.15
CA THR A 25 -6.94 -10.36 7.77
C THR A 25 -7.18 -8.87 7.56
N ILE A 26 -6.17 -8.18 7.01
CA ILE A 26 -6.23 -6.75 6.71
C ILE A 26 -6.05 -6.57 5.21
N VAL A 27 -7.11 -6.17 4.49
CA VAL A 27 -7.05 -5.91 3.06
C VAL A 27 -6.66 -4.46 2.84
N ILE A 28 -5.54 -4.24 2.15
CA ILE A 28 -4.92 -2.92 1.93
C ILE A 28 -4.96 -2.62 0.43
N LYS A 29 -5.75 -1.62 0.05
CA LYS A 29 -5.73 -1.12 -1.33
C LYS A 29 -4.56 -0.16 -1.51
N TYR A 30 -3.54 -0.62 -2.22
CA TYR A 30 -2.36 0.18 -2.53
C TYR A 30 -2.54 0.87 -3.89
N GLY A 31 -2.79 2.19 -3.84
CA GLY A 31 -3.11 3.01 -5.01
C GLY A 31 -1.90 3.28 -5.91
N GLY A 32 -2.13 3.40 -7.21
CA GLY A 32 -1.06 3.62 -8.20
C GLY A 32 -0.26 4.92 -8.01
N ALA A 33 -0.85 5.97 -7.44
CA ALA A 33 -0.13 7.21 -7.13
C ALA A 33 0.97 7.01 -6.08
N ALA A 34 0.75 6.11 -5.12
CA ALA A 34 1.71 5.79 -4.07
C ALA A 34 2.84 4.85 -4.56
N MET A 35 2.78 4.37 -5.81
CA MET A 35 3.79 3.50 -6.43
C MET A 35 4.86 4.27 -7.21
N VAL A 36 4.65 5.56 -7.44
CA VAL A 36 5.52 6.39 -8.31
C VAL A 36 6.74 6.91 -7.55
N GLN A 37 6.59 7.19 -6.25
CA GLN A 37 7.69 7.65 -5.39
C GLN A 37 8.31 6.46 -4.66
N ASP A 38 9.62 6.26 -4.82
CA ASP A 38 10.31 5.10 -4.26
C ASP A 38 10.35 5.10 -2.74
N ASP A 39 10.54 6.26 -2.10
CA ASP A 39 10.53 6.39 -0.63
C ASP A 39 9.17 5.99 -0.04
N LEU A 40 8.07 6.39 -0.70
CA LEU A 40 6.72 6.06 -0.26
C LEU A 40 6.43 4.56 -0.45
N LYS A 41 6.92 3.98 -1.55
CA LYS A 41 6.82 2.56 -1.83
C LYS A 41 7.54 1.74 -0.76
N GLU A 42 8.77 2.13 -0.41
CA GLU A 42 9.53 1.44 0.64
C GLU A 42 8.82 1.53 2.00
N SER A 43 8.39 2.73 2.39
CA SER A 43 7.67 2.96 3.65
C SER A 43 6.40 2.11 3.76
N VAL A 44 5.56 2.07 2.71
CA VAL A 44 4.34 1.25 2.71
C VAL A 44 4.66 -0.24 2.84
N ILE A 45 5.71 -0.73 2.18
CA ILE A 45 6.10 -2.14 2.28
C ILE A 45 6.66 -2.46 3.68
N GLN A 46 7.43 -1.54 4.28
CA GLN A 46 7.91 -1.69 5.66
C GLN A 46 6.73 -1.80 6.66
N ASP A 47 5.69 -0.98 6.48
CA ASP A 47 4.47 -1.07 7.30
C ASP A 47 3.75 -2.41 7.12
N VAL A 48 3.62 -2.90 5.88
CA VAL A 48 3.01 -4.21 5.61
C VAL A 48 3.80 -5.35 6.28
N VAL A 49 5.13 -5.29 6.22
CA VAL A 49 6.01 -6.24 6.90
C VAL A 49 5.81 -6.16 8.42
N LEU A 50 5.74 -4.96 9.00
CA LEU A 50 5.47 -4.77 10.42
C LEU A 50 4.14 -5.39 10.83
N LEU A 51 3.06 -5.16 10.06
CA LEU A 51 1.75 -5.77 10.31
C LEU A 51 1.85 -7.29 10.38
N LYS A 52 2.62 -7.91 9.47
CA LYS A 52 2.86 -9.35 9.49
C LYS A 52 3.65 -9.80 10.73
N TYR A 53 4.72 -9.07 11.09
CA TYR A 53 5.53 -9.39 12.26
C TYR A 53 4.79 -9.29 13.58
N VAL A 54 3.86 -8.34 13.72
CA VAL A 54 3.03 -8.22 14.93
C VAL A 54 1.82 -9.17 14.92
N GLY A 55 1.74 -10.05 13.93
CA GLY A 55 0.82 -11.19 13.89
C GLY A 55 -0.49 -10.94 13.15
N MET A 56 -0.60 -9.89 12.33
CA MET A 56 -1.73 -9.69 11.41
C MET A 56 -1.49 -10.42 10.08
N ASN A 57 -2.53 -10.55 9.26
CA ASN A 57 -2.47 -11.18 7.94
C ASN A 57 -2.78 -10.14 6.85
N PRO A 58 -1.80 -9.30 6.45
CA PRO A 58 -2.02 -8.30 5.42
C PRO A 58 -2.22 -8.95 4.04
N VAL A 59 -3.15 -8.40 3.26
CA VAL A 59 -3.44 -8.75 1.86
C VAL A 59 -3.42 -7.46 1.06
N ILE A 60 -2.50 -7.33 0.10
CA ILE A 60 -2.39 -6.14 -0.74
C ILE A 60 -3.21 -6.33 -2.01
N VAL A 61 -4.06 -5.34 -2.31
CA VAL A 61 -4.72 -5.18 -3.62
C VAL A 61 -4.15 -3.93 -4.27
N HIS A 62 -3.55 -4.06 -5.44
CA HIS A 62 -2.78 -2.97 -6.05
C HIS A 62 -3.39 -2.52 -7.39
N GLY A 63 -3.16 -1.25 -7.73
CA GLY A 63 -3.47 -0.72 -9.08
C GLY A 63 -2.27 -0.83 -10.03
N GLY A 64 -2.40 -0.20 -11.21
CA GLY A 64 -1.30 -0.11 -12.19
C GLY A 64 -1.49 0.99 -13.24
N GLY A 65 -2.45 1.90 -13.02
CA GLY A 65 -2.92 2.86 -14.03
C GLY A 65 -1.81 3.63 -14.76
N PRO A 66 -0.86 4.27 -14.06
CA PRO A 66 0.24 5.01 -14.68
C PRO A 66 1.11 4.14 -15.61
N MET A 67 1.52 2.95 -15.15
CA MET A 67 2.36 2.02 -15.92
C MET A 67 1.63 1.46 -17.14
N ILE A 68 0.32 1.16 -17.02
CA ILE A 68 -0.49 0.72 -18.15
C ILE A 68 -0.60 1.83 -19.20
N SER A 69 -0.87 3.07 -18.78
CA SER A 69 -0.94 4.21 -19.70
C SER A 69 0.39 4.50 -20.38
N GLU A 70 1.51 4.31 -19.68
CA GLU A 70 2.84 4.42 -20.27
C GLU A 70 3.07 3.34 -21.33
N MET A 71 2.72 2.08 -21.04
CA MET A 71 2.85 0.99 -21.98
C MET A 71 1.98 1.19 -23.22
N MET A 72 0.73 1.65 -23.06
CA MET A 72 -0.15 1.99 -24.18
C MET A 72 0.49 3.03 -25.10
N ARG A 73 1.04 4.12 -24.55
CA ARG A 73 1.73 5.14 -25.35
C ARG A 73 2.92 4.57 -26.11
N ARG A 74 3.70 3.68 -25.50
CA ARG A 74 4.83 3.00 -26.16
C ARG A 74 4.38 2.11 -27.32
N LEU A 75 3.16 1.61 -27.28
CA LEU A 75 2.53 0.83 -28.34
C LEU A 75 1.76 1.70 -29.34
N GLY A 76 1.82 3.03 -29.22
CA GLY A 76 1.09 3.97 -30.09
C GLY A 76 -0.41 4.07 -29.79
N LYS A 77 -0.88 3.53 -28.66
CA LYS A 77 -2.27 3.60 -28.21
C LYS A 77 -2.49 4.76 -27.24
N GLU A 78 -3.68 5.34 -27.26
CA GLU A 78 -4.11 6.38 -26.33
C GLU A 78 -4.99 5.79 -25.22
N ALA A 79 -4.75 6.19 -23.97
CA ALA A 79 -5.56 5.75 -22.85
C ALA A 79 -6.79 6.65 -22.69
N VAL A 80 -7.98 6.15 -23.03
CA VAL A 80 -9.26 6.87 -22.88
C VAL A 80 -9.88 6.58 -21.52
N PHE A 81 -10.42 7.61 -20.87
CA PHE A 81 -11.11 7.50 -19.59
C PHE A 81 -12.50 8.13 -19.64
N VAL A 82 -13.47 7.45 -19.05
CA VAL A 82 -14.85 7.94 -18.86
C VAL A 82 -15.21 7.76 -17.39
N ASN A 83 -15.60 8.84 -16.72
CA ASN A 83 -15.98 8.82 -15.29
C ASN A 83 -14.94 8.16 -14.37
N GLY A 84 -13.64 8.34 -14.65
CA GLY A 84 -12.54 7.78 -13.87
C GLY A 84 -12.23 6.31 -14.12
N LEU A 85 -12.93 5.65 -15.06
CA LEU A 85 -12.65 4.29 -15.51
C LEU A 85 -11.97 4.34 -16.88
N ARG A 86 -10.96 3.49 -17.08
CA ARG A 86 -10.31 3.33 -18.38
C ARG A 86 -11.27 2.56 -19.30
N VAL A 87 -11.48 3.06 -20.51
CA VAL A 87 -12.13 2.29 -21.57
C VAL A 87 -11.20 1.15 -21.96
N THR A 88 -11.71 -0.08 -21.93
CA THR A 88 -10.99 -1.28 -22.37
C THR A 88 -11.76 -1.83 -23.55
N ASP A 89 -11.24 -1.60 -24.75
CA ASP A 89 -11.77 -2.12 -26.01
C ASP A 89 -11.23 -3.53 -26.29
N GLU A 90 -11.60 -4.12 -27.43
CA GLU A 90 -11.20 -5.49 -27.82
C GLU A 90 -9.79 -5.57 -28.40
N GLU A 91 -9.18 -4.44 -28.78
CA GLU A 91 -7.86 -4.38 -29.42
C GLU A 91 -6.71 -4.26 -28.41
#